data_AF-A0A3C1KSZ3-F1
#
_entry.id   AF-A0A3C1KSZ3-F1
#
_cell.length_a   1.000
_cell.length_b   1.000
_cell.length_c   1.000
_cell.angle_alpha   90.00
_cell.angle_beta   90.00
_cell.angle_gamma   90.00
#
_symmetry.space_group_name_H-M   'P 1'
#
loop_
_entity.id
_entity.type
_entity.pdbx_description
1 polymer ?
#
loop_
_entity_poly.entity_id
_entity_poly.type
_entity_poly.pdbx_seq_one_letter_code
_entity_poly.pdbx_strand_id
1 'polypeptide(L)'
;VAGNSPTLFGHSLWQETRIPLFKQSIDTRLPDRYSWKEPARVNFGQGWVRRDALELFAEAVRLYQPLLPVCAEEVDGPAADELRALQLHQSTVWLWNRPVYDAAAGGHLRIEMRALPAGPTAADMVANAAFLIGMAEGLQPRLQHWLPALPFPIAEHNFYRAAQEGLSARLVWPRPQQTVCEEQPAA
;
A
#
# COMPACT_ATOMS: atom_id res chain seq x y z
N VAL A 1 -6.79 -13.09 5.96
CA VAL A 1 -8.28 -13.14 6.08
C VAL A 1 -9.00 -13.14 4.74
N ALA A 2 -8.63 -12.33 3.74
CA ALA A 2 -9.43 -12.15 2.52
C ALA A 2 -8.78 -12.65 1.20
N GLY A 3 -7.66 -13.37 1.22
CA GLY A 3 -7.01 -13.84 0.00
C GLY A 3 -7.92 -14.77 -0.81
N ASN A 4 -8.07 -14.49 -2.11
CA ASN A 4 -9.03 -15.23 -2.96
C ASN A 4 -8.60 -15.37 -4.43
N SER A 5 -7.31 -15.18 -4.72
CA SER A 5 -6.74 -15.37 -6.06
C SER A 5 -5.66 -16.45 -6.07
N PRO A 6 -5.98 -17.72 -5.75
CA PRO A 6 -5.00 -18.79 -5.63
C PRO A 6 -4.45 -19.33 -6.95
N THR A 7 -5.09 -19.03 -8.08
CA THR A 7 -4.77 -19.66 -9.36
C THR A 7 -4.47 -18.65 -10.47
N LEU A 8 -3.53 -19.01 -11.34
CA LEU A 8 -3.18 -18.28 -12.55
C LEU A 8 -2.73 -19.26 -13.64
N PHE A 9 -3.26 -19.12 -14.86
CA PHE A 9 -2.95 -20.00 -16.01
C PHE A 9 -3.06 -21.51 -15.71
N GLY A 10 -4.02 -21.91 -14.87
CA GLY A 10 -4.24 -23.31 -14.50
C GLY A 10 -3.31 -23.85 -13.40
N HIS A 11 -2.44 -23.01 -12.83
CA HIS A 11 -1.54 -23.38 -11.73
C HIS A 11 -2.04 -22.83 -10.40
N SER A 12 -1.80 -23.57 -9.32
CA SER A 12 -1.97 -23.09 -7.94
C SER A 12 -0.70 -22.37 -7.50
N LEU A 13 -0.82 -21.15 -7.02
CA LEU A 13 0.28 -20.26 -6.64
C LEU A 13 0.06 -19.72 -5.21
N TRP A 14 0.09 -18.40 -5.03
CA TRP A 14 -0.10 -17.73 -3.75
C TRP A 14 -1.59 -17.63 -3.45
N GLN A 15 -2.00 -17.69 -2.18
CA GLN A 15 -3.40 -17.49 -1.78
C GLN A 15 -3.99 -16.17 -2.33
N GLU A 16 -3.13 -15.16 -2.48
CA GLU A 16 -3.43 -13.91 -3.18
C GLU A 16 -2.39 -13.62 -4.27
N THR A 17 -2.46 -14.34 -5.40
CA THR A 17 -1.53 -14.20 -6.54
C THR A 17 -1.60 -12.83 -7.21
N ARG A 18 -2.72 -12.10 -7.09
CA ARG A 18 -2.85 -10.74 -7.63
C ARG A 18 -1.77 -9.78 -7.09
N ILE A 19 -1.33 -9.92 -5.84
CA ILE A 19 -0.30 -9.04 -5.25
C ILE A 19 1.02 -9.12 -6.04
N PRO A 20 1.69 -10.29 -6.17
CA PRO A 20 2.91 -10.38 -6.95
C PRO A 20 2.68 -10.20 -8.46
N LEU A 21 1.55 -10.68 -9.00
CA LEU A 21 1.23 -10.52 -10.42
C LEU A 21 1.15 -9.04 -10.82
N PHE A 22 0.39 -8.24 -10.07
CA PHE A 22 0.24 -6.82 -10.38
C PHE A 22 1.54 -6.05 -10.18
N LYS A 23 2.35 -6.45 -9.19
CA LYS A 23 3.68 -5.87 -8.98
C LYS A 23 4.60 -6.07 -10.19
N GLN A 24 4.51 -7.22 -10.85
CA GLN A 24 5.31 -7.55 -12.03
C GLN A 24 4.72 -6.98 -13.33
N SER A 25 3.38 -6.93 -13.46
CA SER A 25 2.72 -6.60 -14.74
C SER A 25 2.94 -5.17 -15.23
N ILE A 26 3.24 -4.25 -14.32
CA ILE A 26 3.51 -2.83 -14.62
C ILE A 26 4.89 -2.40 -14.12
N ASP A 27 5.79 -3.37 -13.92
CA ASP A 27 7.16 -3.07 -13.55
C ASP A 27 7.92 -2.53 -14.78
N THR A 28 8.29 -1.25 -14.72
CA THR A 28 8.99 -0.52 -15.79
C THR A 28 10.51 -0.53 -15.60
N ARG A 29 10.99 -1.14 -14.52
CA ARG A 29 12.41 -1.15 -14.17
C ARG A 29 13.18 -2.06 -15.11
N LEU A 30 14.35 -1.58 -15.56
CA LEU A 30 15.30 -2.40 -16.28
C LEU A 30 16.22 -3.10 -15.27
N PRO A 31 16.25 -4.44 -15.23
CA PRO A 31 17.13 -5.16 -14.34
C PRO A 31 18.57 -5.06 -14.84
N ASP A 32 19.33 -4.11 -14.30
CA ASP A 32 20.78 -4.05 -14.44
C ASP A 32 21.45 -4.35 -13.09
N ARG A 33 22.45 -5.23 -13.12
CA ARG A 33 23.20 -5.65 -11.93
C ARG A 33 24.20 -4.60 -11.48
N TYR A 34 24.59 -3.69 -12.37
CA TYR A 34 25.57 -2.64 -12.11
C TYR A 34 24.93 -1.26 -11.91
N SER A 35 23.64 -1.11 -12.22
CA SER A 35 22.90 0.12 -11.95
C SER A 35 22.31 0.13 -10.55
N TRP A 36 21.98 1.34 -10.11
CA TRP A 36 21.05 1.54 -9.00
C TRP A 36 19.72 0.82 -9.28
N LYS A 37 19.13 0.23 -8.23
CA LYS A 37 17.82 -0.41 -8.30
C LYS A 37 16.74 0.60 -7.93
N GLU A 38 16.01 1.05 -8.94
CA GLU A 38 14.85 1.90 -8.73
C GLU A 38 13.75 1.16 -7.92
N PRO A 39 12.98 1.88 -7.09
CA PRO A 39 11.84 1.31 -6.39
C PRO A 39 10.75 0.90 -7.39
N ALA A 40 10.07 -0.22 -7.12
CA ALA A 40 8.92 -0.64 -7.93
C ALA A 40 7.77 0.36 -7.75
N ARG A 41 7.06 0.69 -8.83
CA ARG A 41 5.87 1.56 -8.73
C ARG A 41 4.74 0.90 -7.95
N VAL A 42 4.65 -0.42 -7.97
CA VAL A 42 3.76 -1.19 -7.09
C VAL A 42 4.56 -1.63 -5.86
N ASN A 43 4.25 -1.06 -4.71
CA ASN A 43 5.00 -1.36 -3.48
C ASN A 43 4.16 -1.18 -2.20
N PHE A 44 4.73 -1.64 -1.09
CA PHE A 44 4.12 -1.56 0.23
C PHE A 44 4.29 -0.18 0.89
N GLY A 45 5.28 0.60 0.45
CA GLY A 45 5.73 1.88 1.00
C GLY A 45 7.24 1.83 1.29
N GLN A 46 7.82 2.95 1.73
CA GLN A 46 9.24 3.03 2.09
C GLN A 46 9.49 3.21 3.60
N GLY A 47 8.44 3.33 4.40
CA GLY A 47 8.55 3.53 5.84
C GLY A 47 7.23 3.89 6.50
N TRP A 48 7.24 3.93 7.83
CA TRP A 48 6.14 4.48 8.60
C TRP A 48 6.06 6.00 8.42
N VAL A 49 4.84 6.53 8.38
CA VAL A 49 4.60 7.98 8.40
C VAL A 49 5.12 8.55 9.71
N ARG A 50 5.94 9.59 9.62
CA ARG A 50 6.67 10.24 10.73
C ARG A 50 5.98 11.49 11.22
N ARG A 51 5.42 12.30 10.32
CA ARG A 51 4.84 13.61 10.67
C ARG A 51 3.42 13.77 10.17
N ASP A 52 3.25 13.73 8.86
CA ASP A 52 1.99 14.03 8.20
C ASP A 52 1.95 13.37 6.82
N ALA A 53 0.79 13.43 6.17
CA ALA A 53 0.59 12.80 4.88
C ALA A 53 1.37 13.48 3.73
N LEU A 54 1.84 14.72 3.88
CA LEU A 54 2.57 15.43 2.83
C LEU A 54 3.83 14.66 2.43
N GLU A 55 4.48 14.00 3.39
CA GLU A 55 5.69 13.25 3.11
C GLU A 55 5.47 12.10 2.13
N LEU A 56 4.27 11.52 2.07
CA LEU A 56 3.93 10.47 1.11
C LEU A 56 3.82 11.02 -0.32
N PHE A 57 3.35 12.27 -0.47
CA PHE A 57 3.35 12.97 -1.76
C PHE A 57 4.76 13.40 -2.17
N ALA A 58 5.53 13.92 -1.23
CA ALA A 58 6.92 14.30 -1.46
C ALA A 58 7.78 13.08 -1.84
N GLU A 59 7.56 11.94 -1.20
CA GLU A 59 8.22 10.67 -1.53
C GLU A 59 7.92 10.27 -2.98
N ALA A 60 6.65 10.30 -3.39
CA ALA A 60 6.27 9.93 -4.76
C ALA A 60 6.93 10.83 -5.81
N VAL A 61 7.00 12.14 -5.57
CA VAL A 61 7.64 13.12 -6.47
C VAL A 61 9.16 12.93 -6.52
N ARG A 62 9.80 12.58 -5.39
CA ARG A 62 11.26 12.45 -5.31
C ARG A 62 11.79 11.10 -5.81
N LEU A 63 10.99 10.04 -5.72
CA LEU A 63 11.41 8.68 -6.06
C LEU A 63 11.02 8.24 -7.46
N TYR A 64 9.92 8.77 -8.02
CA TYR A 64 9.40 8.30 -9.30
C TYR A 64 9.36 9.43 -10.32
N GLN A 65 9.87 9.16 -11.52
CA GLN A 65 9.73 10.07 -12.65
C GLN A 65 8.27 10.08 -13.14
N PRO A 66 7.74 11.21 -13.65
CA PRO A 66 6.44 11.23 -14.31
C PRO A 66 6.41 10.30 -15.54
N LEU A 67 5.40 9.43 -15.64
CA LEU A 67 5.24 8.54 -16.81
C LEU A 67 4.42 9.16 -17.94
N LEU A 68 3.42 9.96 -17.58
CA LEU A 68 2.46 10.52 -18.53
C LEU A 68 2.90 11.95 -18.88
N PRO A 69 3.22 12.25 -20.15
CA PRO A 69 3.66 13.58 -20.59
C PRO A 69 2.46 14.50 -20.80
N VAL A 70 1.54 14.54 -19.84
CA VAL A 70 0.36 15.42 -19.89
C VAL A 70 0.70 16.68 -19.12
N CYS A 71 1.01 17.73 -19.87
CA CYS A 71 1.13 19.08 -19.33
C CYS A 71 -0.27 19.71 -19.29
N ALA A 72 -0.63 20.34 -18.18
CA ALA A 72 -1.78 21.25 -18.17
C ALA A 72 -1.42 22.51 -18.95
N GLU A 73 -2.41 23.16 -19.56
CA GLU A 73 -2.23 24.53 -20.08
C GLU A 73 -1.85 25.44 -18.89
N GLU A 74 -0.88 26.35 -19.09
CA GLU A 74 -0.49 27.31 -18.07
C GLU A 74 -1.69 28.22 -17.77
N VAL A 75 -2.27 28.11 -16.57
CA VAL A 75 -3.38 28.95 -16.15
C VAL A 75 -2.84 30.10 -15.30
N ASP A 76 -3.04 31.33 -15.76
CA ASP A 76 -2.75 32.55 -15.00
C ASP A 76 -3.77 32.71 -13.85
N GLY A 77 -3.40 32.32 -12.63
CA GLY A 77 -4.17 32.59 -11.41
C GLY A 77 -4.14 31.47 -10.37
N PRO A 78 -4.56 31.72 -9.11
CA PRO A 78 -4.64 30.70 -8.06
C PRO A 78 -5.87 29.83 -8.32
N ALA A 79 -5.73 28.91 -9.27
CA ALA A 79 -6.83 28.08 -9.73
C ALA A 79 -6.94 26.86 -8.83
N ALA A 80 -8.05 26.70 -8.09
CA ALA A 80 -8.38 25.56 -7.22
C ALA A 80 -8.19 24.14 -7.82
N ASP A 81 -7.77 24.02 -9.08
CA ASP A 81 -7.22 22.83 -9.75
C ASP A 81 -5.70 22.59 -9.49
N GLU A 82 -5.10 23.25 -8.49
CA GLU A 82 -3.65 23.52 -8.29
C GLU A 82 -2.70 22.31 -8.36
N LEU A 83 -3.18 21.07 -8.25
CA LEU A 83 -2.33 19.88 -8.12
C LEU A 83 -2.68 18.74 -9.09
N ARG A 84 -3.30 19.03 -10.24
CA ARG A 84 -3.64 18.01 -11.24
C ARG A 84 -2.43 17.18 -11.69
N ALA A 85 -1.28 17.82 -11.91
CA ALA A 85 -0.04 17.13 -12.28
C ALA A 85 0.43 16.19 -11.17
N LEU A 86 0.32 16.60 -9.90
CA LEU A 86 0.64 15.75 -8.75
C LEU A 86 -0.34 14.57 -8.64
N GLN A 87 -1.64 14.81 -8.80
CA GLN A 87 -2.67 13.76 -8.78
C GLN A 87 -2.44 12.74 -9.89
N LEU A 88 -2.13 13.21 -11.11
CA LEU A 88 -1.81 12.36 -12.24
C LEU A 88 -0.53 11.55 -11.97
N HIS A 89 0.52 12.18 -11.46
CA HIS A 89 1.77 11.50 -11.09
C HIS A 89 1.50 10.40 -10.04
N GLN A 90 0.78 10.74 -8.96
CA GLN A 90 0.39 9.80 -7.91
C GLN A 90 -0.51 8.67 -8.43
N SER A 91 -1.29 8.90 -9.48
CA SER A 91 -2.10 7.83 -10.09
C SER A 91 -1.24 6.71 -10.70
N THR A 92 0.02 7.00 -11.04
CA THR A 92 0.99 6.06 -11.63
C THR A 92 1.88 5.37 -10.59
N VAL A 93 1.78 5.74 -9.31
CA VAL A 93 2.45 5.11 -8.19
C VAL A 93 1.42 4.31 -7.38
N TRP A 94 1.65 3.01 -7.27
CA TRP A 94 0.70 2.04 -6.73
C TRP A 94 1.14 1.57 -5.34
N LEU A 95 0.77 2.35 -4.33
CA LEU A 95 0.86 1.91 -2.93
C LEU A 95 -0.34 1.05 -2.57
N TRP A 96 -0.13 0.00 -1.77
CA TRP A 96 -1.23 -0.82 -1.24
C TRP A 96 -2.15 -0.06 -0.29
N ASN A 97 -1.61 0.92 0.45
CA ASN A 97 -2.37 1.98 1.11
C ASN A 97 -1.96 3.31 0.49
N ARG A 98 -2.85 3.91 -0.30
CA ARG A 98 -2.51 5.09 -1.10
C ARG A 98 -3.14 6.36 -0.52
N PRO A 99 -2.35 7.41 -0.22
CA PRO A 99 -2.91 8.72 0.05
C PRO A 99 -3.40 9.36 -1.25
N VAL A 100 -4.58 9.95 -1.20
CA VAL A 100 -5.20 10.66 -2.32
C VAL A 100 -5.59 12.05 -1.84
N TYR A 101 -5.09 13.05 -2.55
CA TYR A 101 -5.50 14.43 -2.40
C TYR A 101 -6.53 14.77 -3.48
N ASP A 102 -7.63 15.37 -3.07
CA ASP A 102 -8.67 15.88 -3.96
C ASP A 102 -8.99 17.32 -3.53
N ALA A 103 -8.98 18.24 -4.49
CA ALA A 103 -9.20 19.66 -4.25
C ALA A 103 -10.70 20.01 -4.03
N ALA A 104 -11.61 19.07 -4.31
CA ALA A 104 -13.04 19.27 -4.12
C ALA A 104 -13.39 19.62 -2.66
N ALA A 105 -14.40 20.48 -2.49
CA ALA A 105 -14.96 20.90 -1.21
C ALA A 105 -13.92 21.50 -0.23
N GLY A 106 -12.94 22.26 -0.73
CA GLY A 106 -11.92 22.91 0.08
C GLY A 106 -10.68 22.07 0.37
N GLY A 107 -10.52 20.95 -0.36
CA GLY A 107 -9.38 20.05 -0.23
C GLY A 107 -9.61 18.98 0.82
N HIS A 108 -9.46 17.71 0.45
CA HIS A 108 -9.53 16.61 1.38
C HIS A 108 -8.46 15.54 1.10
N LEU A 109 -8.04 14.87 2.17
CA LEU A 109 -7.14 13.74 2.14
C LEU A 109 -7.95 12.47 2.41
N ARG A 110 -7.77 11.46 1.57
CA ARG A 110 -8.30 10.11 1.77
C ARG A 110 -7.17 9.08 1.71
N ILE A 111 -7.36 7.98 2.42
CA ILE A 111 -6.52 6.78 2.28
C ILE A 111 -7.34 5.72 1.54
N GLU A 112 -6.81 5.24 0.42
CA GLU A 112 -7.36 4.11 -0.30
C GLU A 112 -6.67 2.82 0.14
N MET A 113 -7.45 1.88 0.67
CA MET A 113 -7.01 0.55 1.07
C MET A 113 -7.16 -0.42 -0.10
N ARG A 114 -6.06 -0.79 -0.75
CA ARG A 114 -6.05 -1.48 -2.06
C ARG A 114 -5.55 -2.91 -1.99
N ALA A 115 -5.13 -3.34 -0.81
CA ALA A 115 -4.65 -4.69 -0.55
C ALA A 115 -5.75 -5.74 -0.66
N LEU A 116 -6.97 -5.43 -0.22
CA LEU A 116 -8.08 -6.38 -0.20
C LEU A 116 -8.56 -6.66 -1.64
N PRO A 117 -8.75 -7.94 -2.02
CA PRO A 117 -9.36 -8.28 -3.30
C PRO A 117 -10.88 -8.08 -3.27
N ALA A 118 -11.50 -8.10 -4.45
CA ALA A 118 -12.95 -8.18 -4.56
C ALA A 118 -13.45 -9.53 -4.03
N GLY A 119 -14.37 -9.51 -3.07
CA GLY A 119 -15.00 -10.71 -2.52
C GLY A 119 -16.02 -11.33 -3.50
N PRO A 120 -16.45 -12.58 -3.29
CA PRO A 120 -17.42 -13.25 -4.17
C PRO A 120 -18.82 -12.63 -4.07
N THR A 121 -19.16 -11.98 -2.95
CA THR A 121 -20.42 -11.23 -2.80
C THR A 121 -20.20 -9.82 -2.25
N ALA A 122 -21.21 -8.96 -2.40
CA ALA A 122 -21.23 -7.64 -1.76
C ALA A 122 -21.15 -7.73 -0.23
N ALA A 123 -21.77 -8.74 0.37
CA ALA A 123 -21.72 -8.96 1.82
C ALA A 123 -20.29 -9.26 2.28
N ASP A 124 -19.54 -10.10 1.56
CA ASP A 124 -18.13 -10.39 1.87
C ASP A 124 -17.26 -9.14 1.76
N MET A 125 -17.47 -8.32 0.73
CA MET A 125 -16.73 -7.07 0.54
C MET A 125 -17.01 -6.08 1.67
N VAL A 126 -18.28 -5.92 2.08
CA VAL A 126 -18.66 -5.07 3.21
C VAL A 126 -18.07 -5.60 4.52
N ALA A 127 -18.09 -6.92 4.74
CA ALA A 127 -17.50 -7.54 5.93
C ALA A 127 -15.99 -7.31 6.00
N ASN A 128 -15.27 -7.51 4.89
CA ASN A 128 -13.83 -7.26 4.81
C ASN A 128 -13.48 -5.78 5.04
N ALA A 129 -14.26 -4.86 4.46
CA ALA A 129 -14.09 -3.43 4.69
C ALA A 129 -14.33 -3.05 6.15
N ALA A 130 -15.43 -3.54 6.75
CA ALA A 130 -15.75 -3.29 8.15
C ALA A 130 -14.69 -3.85 9.09
N PHE A 131 -14.17 -5.06 8.84
CA PHE A 131 -13.07 -5.65 9.61
C PHE A 131 -11.80 -4.80 9.53
N LEU A 132 -11.40 -4.38 8.33
CA LEU A 132 -10.19 -3.57 8.15
C LEU A 132 -10.30 -2.19 8.83
N ILE A 133 -11.45 -1.52 8.67
CA ILE A 133 -11.72 -0.23 9.32
C ILE A 133 -11.76 -0.40 10.84
N GLY A 134 -12.50 -1.38 11.35
CA GLY A 134 -12.59 -1.66 12.78
C GLY A 134 -11.25 -1.98 13.42
N MET A 135 -10.38 -2.71 12.72
CA MET A 135 -9.01 -2.98 13.16
C MET A 135 -8.16 -1.70 13.18
N ALA A 136 -8.26 -0.85 12.16
CA ALA A 136 -7.53 0.43 12.13
C ALA A 136 -7.96 1.35 13.28
N GLU A 137 -9.27 1.52 13.48
CA GLU A 137 -9.85 2.30 14.59
C GLU A 137 -9.45 1.72 15.96
N GLY A 138 -9.48 0.39 16.11
CA GLY A 138 -9.11 -0.29 17.35
C GLY A 138 -7.62 -0.19 17.70
N LEU A 139 -6.74 -0.12 16.71
CA LEU A 139 -5.30 0.01 16.90
C LEU A 139 -4.84 1.46 17.09
N GLN A 140 -5.59 2.44 16.58
CA GLN A 140 -5.25 3.86 16.58
C GLN A 140 -4.80 4.40 17.96
N PRO A 141 -5.48 4.09 19.09
CA PRO A 141 -5.09 4.61 20.40
C PRO A 141 -3.73 4.11 20.89
N ARG A 142 -3.23 3.00 20.34
CA ARG A 142 -1.99 2.32 20.77
C ARG A 142 -0.88 2.39 19.72
N LEU A 143 -1.06 3.15 18.64
CA LEU A 143 -0.11 3.18 17.53
C LEU A 143 1.30 3.58 17.97
N GLN A 144 1.42 4.57 18.86
CA GLN A 144 2.71 5.03 19.40
C GLN A 144 3.46 3.95 20.18
N HIS A 145 2.74 3.00 20.78
CA HIS A 145 3.34 1.85 21.46
C HIS A 145 3.78 0.78 20.46
N TRP A 146 2.99 0.54 19.41
CA TRP A 146 3.24 -0.54 18.46
C TRP A 146 4.25 -0.19 17.36
N LEU A 147 4.30 1.05 16.88
CA LEU A 147 5.17 1.45 15.77
C LEU A 147 6.66 1.17 16.04
N PRO A 148 7.23 1.48 17.22
CA PRO A 148 8.62 1.13 17.52
C PRO A 148 8.86 -0.38 17.62
N ALA A 149 7.83 -1.14 17.97
CA ALA A 149 7.90 -2.60 18.15
C ALA A 149 7.67 -3.38 16.84
N LEU A 150 7.20 -2.72 15.77
CA LEU A 150 7.00 -3.30 14.44
C LEU A 150 7.79 -2.52 13.38
N PRO A 151 9.09 -2.82 13.20
CA PRO A 151 9.88 -2.27 12.10
C PRO A 151 9.18 -2.42 10.74
N PHE A 152 9.24 -1.38 9.91
CA PHE A 152 8.55 -1.36 8.63
C PHE A 152 8.89 -2.54 7.70
N PRO A 153 10.15 -3.00 7.57
CA PRO A 153 10.48 -4.18 6.77
C PRO A 153 9.81 -5.47 7.26
N ILE A 154 9.53 -5.57 8.57
CA ILE A 154 8.80 -6.71 9.15
C ILE A 154 7.32 -6.63 8.77
N ALA A 155 6.72 -5.43 8.80
CA ALA A 155 5.35 -5.24 8.31
C ALA A 155 5.22 -5.59 6.82
N GLU A 156 6.19 -5.17 5.99
CA GLU A 156 6.23 -5.53 4.57
C GLU A 156 6.41 -7.05 4.39
N HIS A 157 7.32 -7.67 5.13
CA HIS A 157 7.49 -9.12 5.14
C HIS A 157 6.17 -9.83 5.45
N ASN A 158 5.52 -9.47 6.56
CA ASN A 158 4.24 -10.03 6.97
C ASN A 158 3.16 -9.89 5.88
N PHE A 159 3.11 -8.74 5.20
CA PHE A 159 2.17 -8.51 4.12
C PHE A 159 2.34 -9.52 2.98
N TYR A 160 3.57 -9.73 2.48
CA TYR A 160 3.80 -10.70 1.41
C TYR A 160 3.65 -12.15 1.88
N ARG A 161 4.01 -12.47 3.13
CA ARG A 161 3.76 -13.80 3.72
C ARG A 161 2.28 -14.11 3.84
N ALA A 162 1.47 -13.15 4.29
CA ALA A 162 0.02 -13.27 4.33
C ALA A 162 -0.59 -13.42 2.91
N ALA A 163 -0.06 -12.71 1.91
CA ALA A 163 -0.48 -12.89 0.52
C ALA A 163 -0.12 -14.28 -0.03
N GLN A 164 1.05 -14.81 0.34
CA GLN A 164 1.53 -16.11 -0.13
C GLN A 164 0.73 -17.27 0.51
N GLU A 165 0.60 -17.26 1.83
CA GLU A 165 0.14 -18.41 2.62
C GLU A 165 -1.27 -18.23 3.21
N GLY A 166 -1.88 -17.05 3.07
CA GLY A 166 -3.22 -16.77 3.56
C GLY A 166 -3.30 -16.91 5.08
N LEU A 167 -4.30 -17.66 5.57
CA LEU A 167 -4.50 -17.90 7.01
C LEU A 167 -3.47 -18.87 7.61
N SER A 168 -2.77 -19.66 6.79
CA SER A 168 -1.69 -20.53 7.25
C SER A 168 -0.36 -19.80 7.45
N ALA A 169 -0.32 -18.49 7.15
CA ALA A 169 0.89 -17.70 7.28
C ALA A 169 1.36 -17.62 8.75
N ARG A 170 2.68 -17.63 8.92
CA ARG A 170 3.34 -17.25 10.16
C ARG A 170 3.83 -15.81 10.03
N LEU A 171 3.38 -14.95 10.94
CA LEU A 171 3.62 -13.51 10.92
C LEU A 171 4.38 -13.08 12.16
N VAL A 172 5.30 -12.13 12.01
CA VAL A 172 6.03 -11.54 13.13
C VAL A 172 5.20 -10.37 13.69
N TRP A 173 4.55 -10.57 14.82
CA TRP A 173 3.69 -9.54 15.41
C TRP A 173 4.17 -9.13 16.81
N PRO A 174 4.20 -7.83 17.14
CA PRO A 174 4.64 -7.39 18.45
C PRO A 174 3.71 -7.86 19.56
N ARG A 175 4.29 -8.29 20.69
CA ARG A 175 3.56 -8.51 21.94
C ARG A 175 3.74 -7.33 22.90
N PRO A 176 2.79 -7.06 23.81
CA PRO A 176 2.88 -5.91 24.71
C PRO A 176 4.14 -5.90 25.60
N GLN A 177 4.74 -7.07 25.86
CA GLN A 177 5.98 -7.22 26.65
C GLN A 177 7.12 -7.88 25.87
N GLN A 178 7.17 -7.74 24.53
CA GLN A 178 8.24 -8.38 23.76
C GLN A 178 9.60 -7.70 23.99
N THR A 179 10.65 -8.50 24.12
CA THR A 179 12.05 -8.06 24.05
C THR A 179 12.73 -8.47 22.75
N VAL A 180 12.15 -9.43 22.04
CA VAL A 180 12.60 -9.93 20.73
C VAL A 180 11.39 -10.13 19.82
N CYS A 181 11.61 -10.04 18.50
CA CYS A 181 10.57 -10.33 17.50
C CYS A 181 10.35 -11.84 17.40
N GLU A 182 9.09 -12.28 17.47
CA GLU A 182 8.71 -13.70 17.37
C GLU A 182 7.65 -13.91 16.28
N GLU A 183 7.81 -14.99 15.51
CA GLU A 183 6.78 -15.46 14.56
C GLU A 183 5.63 -16.17 15.28
N GLN A 184 4.40 -15.88 14.83
CA GLN A 184 3.17 -16.42 15.39
C GLN A 184 2.23 -16.83 14.24
N PRO A 185 1.39 -17.88 14.41
CA PRO A 185 0.35 -18.19 13.45
C PRO A 185 -0.61 -17.01 13.23
N ALA A 186 -1.05 -16.79 12.00
CA ALA A 186 -2.05 -15.77 11.67
C ALA A 186 -3.48 -16.15 12.10
N ALA A 187 -3.74 -17.44 12.32
CA ALA A 187 -5.02 -18.02 12.74
C ALA A 187 -4.86 -18.81 14.04
#